data_AF-A0A7C0Y9A2-F1
#
_entry.id   AF-A0A7C0Y9A2-F1
#
_cell.length_a   1.000
_cell.length_b   1.000
_cell.length_c   1.000
_cell.angle_alpha   90.00
_cell.angle_beta   90.00
_cell.angle_gamma   90.00
#
_symmetry.space_group_name_H-M   'P 1'
#
loop_
_entity.id
_entity.type
_entity.pdbx_description
1 polymer ?
#
loop_
_entity_poly.entity_id
_entity_poly.type
_entity_poly.pdbx_seq_one_letter_code
_entity_poly.pdbx_strand_id
1 'polypeptide(L)'
;MLDPEKSHDPEEIRRSLEDIVEKLEPTARSSSGWGAVMAEHRERWNDLKAQIHERQSALKELVKRKKAGEISADDFERECRRIQDELTSLEFEVYNLRLGTDVKV
;
A
#
# COMPACT_ATOMS: atom_id res chain seq x y z
N MET A 1 -34.55 -5.57 -28.99
CA MET A 1 -35.12 -6.72 -28.25
C MET A 1 -33.95 -7.51 -27.69
N LEU A 2 -33.81 -7.46 -26.36
CA LEU A 2 -33.16 -8.38 -25.39
C LEU A 2 -31.84 -9.11 -25.74
N ASP A 3 -30.78 -8.72 -25.03
CA ASP A 3 -29.64 -9.55 -24.62
C ASP A 3 -30.08 -10.84 -23.92
N PRO A 4 -29.23 -11.88 -23.96
CA PRO A 4 -28.97 -12.63 -22.74
C PRO A 4 -27.48 -12.92 -22.52
N GLU A 5 -26.96 -12.33 -21.44
CA GLU A 5 -26.20 -13.02 -20.39
C GLU A 5 -25.25 -14.15 -20.83
N LYS A 6 -23.99 -13.77 -21.09
CA LYS A 6 -22.86 -14.69 -20.92
C LYS A 6 -22.82 -15.12 -19.46
N SER A 7 -23.38 -16.29 -19.21
CA SER A 7 -23.25 -17.08 -18.00
C SER A 7 -21.77 -17.42 -17.82
N HIS A 8 -21.00 -16.53 -17.19
CA HIS A 8 -19.69 -16.91 -16.67
C HIS A 8 -19.95 -17.80 -15.48
N ASP A 9 -19.65 -19.09 -15.63
CA ASP A 9 -19.76 -20.07 -14.57
C ASP A 9 -19.03 -19.54 -13.32
N PRO A 10 -19.69 -19.49 -12.15
CA PRO A 10 -19.07 -18.97 -10.93
C PRO A 10 -17.82 -19.77 -10.52
N GLU A 11 -17.70 -21.02 -10.97
CA GLU A 11 -16.51 -21.86 -10.85
C GLU A 11 -15.35 -21.37 -11.73
N GLU A 12 -15.60 -20.89 -12.95
CA GLU A 12 -14.54 -20.31 -13.80
C GLU A 12 -14.06 -18.96 -13.27
N ILE A 13 -14.97 -18.15 -12.73
CA ILE A 13 -14.62 -16.90 -12.05
C ILE A 13 -13.80 -17.20 -10.79
N ARG A 14 -14.20 -18.20 -10.00
CA ARG A 14 -13.45 -18.64 -8.81
C ARG A 14 -12.07 -19.17 -9.17
N ARG A 15 -11.96 -20.02 -10.19
CA ARG A 15 -10.66 -20.49 -10.68
C ARG A 15 -9.80 -19.35 -11.17
N SER A 16 -10.36 -18.42 -11.94
CA SER A 16 -9.59 -17.26 -12.42
C SER A 16 -9.13 -16.37 -11.27
N LEU A 17 -9.97 -16.21 -10.23
CA LEU A 17 -9.61 -15.49 -9.01
C LEU A 17 -8.56 -16.24 -8.20
N GLU A 18 -8.66 -17.57 -8.05
CA GLU A 18 -7.64 -18.41 -7.41
C GLU A 18 -6.32 -18.35 -8.17
N ASP A 19 -6.34 -18.40 -9.50
CA ASP A 19 -5.15 -18.33 -10.36
C ASP A 19 -4.48 -16.93 -10.29
N ILE A 20 -5.28 -15.88 -10.13
CA ILE A 20 -4.80 -14.51 -9.88
C ILE A 20 -4.25 -14.38 -8.46
N VAL A 21 -4.93 -14.94 -7.46
CA VAL A 21 -4.52 -14.95 -6.05
C VAL A 21 -3.23 -15.75 -5.87
N GLU A 22 -3.08 -16.90 -6.53
CA GLU A 22 -1.87 -17.73 -6.51
C GLU A 22 -0.69 -17.04 -7.22
N LYS A 23 -0.96 -16.25 -8.27
CA LYS A 23 0.06 -15.38 -8.91
C LYS A 23 0.41 -14.15 -8.06
N LEU A 24 -0.52 -13.68 -7.22
CA LEU A 24 -0.32 -12.56 -6.28
C LEU A 24 0.27 -13.02 -4.95
N GLU A 25 0.12 -14.28 -4.57
CA GLU A 25 0.77 -14.85 -3.40
C GLU A 25 2.28 -14.91 -3.68
N PRO A 26 3.08 -14.11 -2.95
CA PRO A 26 4.51 -14.04 -3.18
C PRO A 26 5.11 -15.35 -2.67
N THR A 27 5.25 -16.33 -3.57
CA THR A 27 6.03 -17.54 -3.30
C THR A 27 7.38 -17.14 -2.71
N ALA A 28 7.77 -17.80 -1.62
CA ALA A 28 8.96 -17.49 -0.82
C ALA A 28 10.30 -17.39 -1.59
N ARG A 29 10.31 -17.68 -2.91
CA ARG A 29 11.37 -17.33 -3.87
C ARG A 29 11.53 -15.82 -4.13
N SER A 30 10.55 -14.98 -3.79
CA SER A 30 10.67 -13.52 -3.97
C SER A 30 11.60 -12.85 -2.97
N SER A 31 11.97 -13.53 -1.87
CA SER A 31 12.88 -12.99 -0.85
C SER A 31 14.30 -12.78 -1.41
N SER A 32 14.76 -13.69 -2.28
CA SER A 32 16.06 -13.63 -2.96
C SER A 32 16.12 -12.53 -4.03
N GLY A 33 15.01 -12.28 -4.73
CA GLY A 33 14.90 -11.21 -5.73
C GLY A 33 14.74 -9.82 -5.09
N TRP A 34 14.01 -9.74 -3.97
CA TRP A 34 13.81 -8.51 -3.22
C TRP A 34 15.12 -7.95 -2.66
N GLY A 35 15.98 -8.80 -2.09
CA GLY A 35 17.29 -8.37 -1.61
C GLY A 35 18.16 -7.77 -2.72
N ALA A 36 18.08 -8.29 -3.94
CA ALA A 36 18.82 -7.79 -5.10
C ALA A 36 18.25 -6.46 -5.62
N VAL A 37 16.92 -6.36 -5.80
CA VAL A 37 16.25 -5.12 -6.23
C VAL A 37 16.41 -4.01 -5.19
N MET A 38 16.34 -4.34 -3.90
CA MET A 38 16.59 -3.38 -2.82
C MET A 38 18.07 -3.04 -2.64
N ALA A 39 19.00 -3.89 -3.09
CA ALA A 39 20.42 -3.54 -3.14
C ALA A 39 20.71 -2.58 -4.31
N GLU A 40 20.05 -2.76 -5.45
CA GLU A 40 20.12 -1.87 -6.62
C GLU A 40 19.46 -0.51 -6.35
N HIS A 41 18.36 -0.47 -5.61
CA HIS A 41 17.63 0.76 -5.25
C HIS A 41 17.77 1.14 -3.77
N ARG A 42 18.91 0.82 -3.15
CA ARG A 42 19.13 0.96 -1.70
C ARG A 42 18.90 2.36 -1.15
N GLU A 43 19.32 3.38 -1.90
CA GLU A 43 19.14 4.78 -1.51
C GLU A 43 17.66 5.14 -1.47
N ARG A 44 16.93 4.92 -2.58
CA ARG A 44 15.48 5.15 -2.67
C ARG A 44 14.70 4.35 -1.63
N TRP A 45 15.11 3.12 -1.33
CA TRP A 45 14.51 2.31 -0.26
C TRP A 45 14.71 2.90 1.14
N ASN A 46 15.91 3.39 1.43
CA ASN A 46 16.19 4.06 2.69
C ASN A 46 15.41 5.37 2.83
N ASP A 47 15.27 6.12 1.74
CA ASP A 47 14.48 7.36 1.72
C ASP A 47 12.99 7.07 1.94
N LEU A 48 12.43 6.06 1.28
CA LEU A 48 11.04 5.63 1.50
C LEU A 48 10.82 5.20 2.95
N LYS A 49 11.75 4.43 3.52
CA LYS A 49 11.71 4.05 4.94
C LYS A 49 11.74 5.27 5.86
N ALA A 50 12.62 6.22 5.60
CA ALA A 50 12.73 7.44 6.40
C ALA A 50 11.42 8.24 6.37
N GLN A 51 10.84 8.42 5.18
CA GLN A 51 9.58 9.12 4.98
C GLN A 51 8.40 8.41 5.69
N ILE A 52 8.30 7.09 5.56
CA ILE A 52 7.27 6.31 6.28
C ILE A 52 7.43 6.47 7.79
N HIS A 53 8.66 6.38 8.31
CA HIS A 53 8.94 6.56 9.73
C HIS A 53 8.59 7.97 10.22
N GLU A 54 8.88 8.99 9.43
CA GLU A 54 8.53 10.38 9.73
C GLU A 54 7.01 10.55 9.81
N ARG A 55 6.27 10.03 8.83
CA ARG A 55 4.79 10.12 8.81
C ARG A 55 4.13 9.33 9.93
N GLN A 56 4.65 8.15 10.27
CA GLN A 56 4.21 7.40 11.45
C GLN A 56 4.48 8.15 12.76
N SER A 57 5.61 8.87 12.83
CA SER A 57 5.95 9.69 14.00
C SER A 57 5.02 10.91 14.09
N ALA A 58 4.73 11.56 12.97
CA ALA A 58 3.77 12.66 12.89
C ALA A 58 2.36 12.22 13.32
N LEU A 59 1.92 11.02 12.92
CA LEU A 59 0.64 10.45 13.37
C LEU A 59 0.62 10.22 14.89
N LYS A 60 1.71 9.69 15.46
CA LYS A 60 1.84 9.50 16.91
C LYS A 60 1.77 10.83 17.66
N GLU A 61 2.46 11.85 17.18
CA GLU A 61 2.41 13.20 17.76
C GLU A 61 1.01 13.81 17.63
N LEU A 62 0.34 13.66 16.49
CA LEU A 62 -1.03 14.12 16.29
C LEU A 62 -2.00 13.48 17.30
N VAL A 63 -1.87 12.18 17.56
CA VAL A 63 -2.66 11.47 18.58
C VAL A 63 -2.35 11.98 19.99
N LYS A 64 -1.09 12.25 20.32
CA LYS A 64 -0.71 12.84 21.62
C LYS A 64 -1.34 14.22 21.81
N ARG A 65 -1.27 15.08 20.79
CA ARG A 65 -1.85 16.43 20.83
C ARG A 65 -3.37 16.40 20.99
N LYS A 66 -4.07 15.47 20.33
CA LYS A 66 -5.51 15.25 20.55
C LYS A 66 -5.80 14.79 21.97
N LYS A 67 -5.01 13.87 22.52
CA LYS A 67 -5.17 13.41 23.92
C LYS A 67 -4.90 14.52 24.93
N ALA A 68 -3.99 15.44 24.63
CA ALA A 68 -3.72 16.62 25.43
C ALA A 68 -4.80 17.72 25.29
N GLY A 69 -5.76 17.57 24.36
CA GLY A 69 -6.80 18.56 24.09
C GLY A 69 -6.30 19.80 23.33
N GLU A 70 -5.11 19.74 22.74
CA GLU A 70 -4.47 20.88 22.05
C GLU A 70 -5.04 21.12 20.64
N ILE A 71 -5.77 20.16 20.09
CA ILE A 71 -6.36 20.22 18.75
C ILE A 71 -7.82 19.77 18.80
N SER A 72 -8.64 20.40 17.97
CA SER A 72 -10.04 20.04 17.84
C SER A 72 -10.22 18.66 17.21
N ALA A 73 -11.41 18.08 17.35
CA ALA A 73 -11.74 16.81 16.71
C ALA A 73 -11.63 16.90 15.18
N ASP A 74 -12.09 18.01 14.60
CA ASP A 74 -12.09 18.27 13.16
C ASP A 74 -10.67 18.47 12.62
N ASP A 75 -9.82 19.22 13.33
CA ASP A 75 -8.42 19.41 12.94
C ASP A 75 -7.63 18.10 13.00
N PHE A 76 -7.89 17.29 14.01
CA PHE A 76 -7.31 15.96 14.09
C PHE A 76 -7.75 15.08 12.91
N GLU A 77 -9.04 15.06 12.58
CA GLU A 77 -9.54 14.20 11.52
C GLU A 77 -8.96 14.60 10.15
N ARG A 78 -8.89 15.90 9.88
CA ARG A 78 -8.26 16.44 8.67
C ARG A 78 -6.79 16.07 8.57
N GLU A 79 -6.00 16.29 9.62
CA GLU A 79 -4.57 15.97 9.61
C GLU A 79 -4.31 14.46 9.61
N CYS A 80 -5.15 13.68 10.28
CA CYS A 80 -5.06 12.22 10.29
C CYS A 80 -5.29 11.67 8.88
N ARG A 81 -6.32 12.16 8.18
CA ARG A 81 -6.61 11.75 6.80
C ARG A 81 -5.45 12.10 5.87
N ARG A 82 -4.91 13.32 5.97
CA ARG A 82 -3.73 13.74 5.18
C ARG A 82 -2.54 12.81 5.40
N ILE A 83 -2.20 12.50 6.66
CA ILE A 83 -1.07 11.61 6.98
C ILE A 83 -1.34 10.18 6.49
N GLN A 84 -2.59 9.70 6.55
CA GLN A 84 -2.98 8.40 6.02
C GLN A 84 -2.82 8.34 4.50
N ASP A 85 -3.28 9.35 3.76
CA ASP A 85 -3.14 9.42 2.30
C ASP A 85 -1.64 9.43 1.88
N GLU A 86 -0.81 10.16 2.62
CA GLU A 86 0.64 10.21 2.41
C GLU A 86 1.29 8.84 2.71
N LEU A 87 0.89 8.16 3.79
CA LEU A 87 1.37 6.81 4.09
C LEU A 87 0.96 5.80 3.03
N THR A 88 -0.29 5.85 2.57
CA THR A 88 -0.78 4.98 1.49
C THR A 88 0.01 5.19 0.19
N SER A 89 0.33 6.45 -0.13
CA SER A 89 1.17 6.77 -1.30
C SER A 89 2.57 6.19 -1.17
N LEU A 90 3.22 6.35 -0.01
CA LEU A 90 4.55 5.81 0.26
C LEU A 90 4.56 4.27 0.27
N GLU A 91 3.53 3.64 0.82
CA GLU A 91 3.36 2.19 0.78
C GLU A 91 3.22 1.71 -0.67
N PHE A 92 2.48 2.44 -1.50
CA PHE A 92 2.35 2.13 -2.91
C PHE A 92 3.68 2.24 -3.65
N GLU A 93 4.50 3.25 -3.35
CA GLU A 93 5.87 3.35 -3.87
C GLU A 93 6.75 2.18 -3.45
N VAL A 94 6.61 1.69 -2.21
CA VAL A 94 7.29 0.48 -1.74
C VAL A 94 6.84 -0.76 -2.52
N TYR A 95 5.54 -0.88 -2.79
CA TYR A 95 5.00 -1.98 -3.59
C TYR A 95 5.49 -1.92 -5.03
N ASN A 96 5.50 -0.75 -5.65
CA ASN A 96 6.07 -0.52 -6.98
C ASN A 96 7.55 -0.88 -7.04
N LEU A 97 8.32 -0.44 -6.04
CA LEU A 97 9.74 -0.78 -5.94
C LEU A 97 9.95 -2.29 -5.78
N ARG A 98 9.05 -2.97 -5.05
CA ARG A 98 9.09 -4.43 -4.86
C ARG A 98 8.75 -5.20 -6.14
N LEU A 99 7.81 -4.70 -6.94
CA LEU A 99 7.35 -5.36 -8.17
C LEU A 99 8.15 -4.94 -9.41
N GLY A 100 9.00 -3.91 -9.30
CA GLY A 100 9.68 -3.31 -10.46
C GLY A 100 8.70 -2.58 -11.39
N THR A 101 7.56 -2.13 -10.86
CA THR A 101 6.47 -1.51 -11.63
C THR A 101 6.37 -0.01 -11.35
N ASP A 102 5.88 0.77 -12.31
CA ASP A 102 5.56 2.20 -12.16
C ASP A 102 4.03 2.39 -12.24
N VAL A 103 3.30 1.71 -11.36
CA VAL A 103 1.84 1.95 -11.25
C VAL A 103 1.64 3.26 -10.50
N LYS A 104 0.67 4.09 -10.90
CA LYS A 104 0.33 5.32 -10.18
C LYS A 104 -1.08 5.19 -9.61
N VAL A 105 -1.25 5.63 -8.36
CA VAL A 105 -2.57 5.76 -7.68
C VAL A 105 -3.06 7.19 -7.84
#